data_AF-A0A150THL2-F1
#
_entry.id   AF-A0A150THL2-F1
#
_cell.length_a   1.000
_cell.length_b   1.000
_cell.length_c   1.000
_cell.angle_alpha   90.00
_cell.angle_beta   90.00
_cell.angle_gamma   90.00
#
_symmetry.space_group_name_H-M   'P 1'
#
loop_
_entity.id
_entity.type
_entity.pdbx_description
1 polymer ?
#
loop_
_entity_poly.entity_id
_entity_poly.type
_entity_poly.pdbx_seq_one_letter_code
_entity_poly.pdbx_strand_id
1 'polypeptide(L)'
;MGVGSRVSLTYWRAALIDAELGAGNVDEASALLDDTLSFVEKSDERYFEAELCRLEGEIALARAAPTAAEARARAAASFRKGREIAERQGALGLLTQIFDRRGARVDAGDAQEER
;
A
#
# COMPACT_ATOMS: atom_id res chain seq x y z
N MET A 1 -27.23 8.94 -18.71
CA MET A 1 -26.06 8.07 -18.54
C MET A 1 -24.96 8.89 -17.89
N GLY A 2 -24.68 8.68 -16.60
CA GLY A 2 -23.58 9.35 -15.91
C GLY A 2 -22.30 8.56 -16.11
N VAL A 3 -21.48 8.98 -17.08
CA VAL A 3 -20.16 8.41 -17.34
C VAL A 3 -19.16 9.33 -16.64
N GLY A 4 -18.76 8.97 -15.41
CA GLY A 4 -17.73 9.70 -14.67
C GLY A 4 -17.92 9.63 -13.15
N SER A 5 -16.85 9.23 -12.44
CA SER A 5 -16.69 9.24 -10.96
C SER A 5 -17.06 8.00 -10.14
N ARG A 6 -17.11 6.79 -10.71
CA ARG A 6 -16.88 5.60 -9.87
C ARG A 6 -15.38 5.45 -9.64
N VAL A 7 -14.84 6.26 -8.74
CA VAL A 7 -13.56 5.88 -8.14
C VAL A 7 -13.84 4.61 -7.35
N SER A 8 -13.04 3.58 -7.58
CA SER A 8 -13.09 2.36 -6.78
C SER A 8 -12.98 2.70 -5.31
N LEU A 9 -13.81 2.05 -4.50
CA LEU A 9 -13.70 2.21 -3.06
C LEU A 9 -12.35 1.67 -2.56
N THR A 10 -11.83 0.62 -3.20
CA THR A 10 -10.51 0.05 -2.92
C THR A 10 -9.38 1.04 -3.24
N TYR A 11 -9.48 1.84 -4.31
CA TYR A 11 -8.49 2.89 -4.60
C TYR A 11 -8.40 3.92 -3.47
N TRP A 12 -9.54 4.48 -3.07
CA TRP A 12 -9.58 5.49 -2.01
C TRP A 12 -9.07 4.95 -0.69
N ARG A 13 -9.44 3.71 -0.36
CA ARG A 13 -8.95 3.04 0.85
C ARG A 13 -7.45 2.78 0.80
N ALA A 14 -6.90 2.34 -0.33
CA ALA A 14 -5.46 2.18 -0.49
C ALA A 14 -4.72 3.50 -0.27
N ALA A 15 -5.22 4.62 -0.82
CA ALA A 15 -4.65 5.94 -0.61
C ALA A 15 -4.72 6.39 0.86
N LEU A 16 -5.82 6.07 1.57
CA LEU A 16 -5.96 6.37 3.00
C LEU A 16 -4.98 5.55 3.85
N ILE A 17 -4.85 4.25 3.60
CA ILE A 17 -3.88 3.38 4.29
C ILE A 17 -2.45 3.93 4.11
N ASP A 18 -2.10 4.32 2.88
CA ASP A 18 -0.78 4.90 2.59
C ASP A 18 -0.55 6.23 3.35
N ALA A 19 -1.59 7.06 3.47
CA ALA A 19 -1.53 8.29 4.25
C ALA A 19 -1.35 8.03 5.75
N GLU A 20 -2.08 7.07 6.32
CA GLU A 20 -1.94 6.69 7.73
C GLU A 20 -0.54 6.11 8.01
N LEU A 21 0.01 5.30 7.10
CA LEU A 21 1.41 4.85 7.19
C LEU A 21 2.39 6.02 7.18
N GLY A 22 2.19 6.98 6.27
CA GLY A 22 3.02 8.18 6.19
C GLY A 22 2.93 9.07 7.44
N ALA A 23 1.80 9.03 8.15
CA ALA A 23 1.60 9.72 9.42
C ALA A 23 2.15 8.94 10.63
N GLY A 24 2.65 7.72 10.44
CA GLY A 24 3.10 6.84 11.53
C GLY A 24 1.96 6.14 12.28
N ASN A 25 0.72 6.26 11.81
CA ASN A 25 -0.45 5.61 12.41
C ASN A 25 -0.56 4.16 11.94
N VAL A 26 0.47 3.36 12.25
CA VAL A 26 0.63 2.01 11.69
C VAL A 26 -0.52 1.07 12.06
N ASP A 27 -1.09 1.23 13.26
CA ASP A 27 -2.23 0.41 13.68
C ASP A 27 -3.54 0.75 12.95
N GLU A 28 -3.79 2.04 12.71
CA GLU A 28 -4.93 2.49 11.91
C GLU A 28 -4.79 2.02 10.46
N ALA A 29 -3.60 2.17 9.88
CA ALA A 29 -3.29 1.67 8.55
C ALA A 29 -3.54 0.16 8.43
N SER A 30 -3.15 -0.63 9.45
CA SER A 30 -3.41 -2.06 9.47
C SER A 30 -4.88 -2.39 9.57
N ALA A 31 -5.64 -1.71 10.44
CA ALA A 31 -7.07 -1.95 10.59
C ALA A 31 -7.81 -1.65 9.27
N LEU A 32 -7.48 -0.51 8.65
CA LEU A 32 -8.00 -0.15 7.34
C LEU A 32 -7.63 -1.15 6.25
N LEU A 33 -6.42 -1.70 6.27
CA LEU A 33 -6.00 -2.73 5.33
C LEU A 33 -6.83 -4.01 5.50
N ASP A 34 -7.03 -4.49 6.73
CA ASP A 34 -7.82 -5.69 7.02
C ASP A 34 -9.29 -5.53 6.56
N ASP A 35 -9.87 -4.36 6.82
CA ASP A 35 -11.21 -4.00 6.36
C ASP A 35 -11.29 -3.93 4.83
N THR A 36 -10.25 -3.40 4.19
CA THR A 36 -10.18 -3.27 2.73
C THR A 36 -10.04 -4.63 2.05
N LEU A 37 -9.21 -5.52 2.58
CA LEU A 37 -9.08 -6.90 2.10
C LEU A 37 -10.42 -7.64 2.24
N SER A 38 -11.10 -7.49 3.39
CA SER A 38 -12.44 -8.06 3.61
C SER A 38 -13.48 -7.52 2.63
N PHE A 39 -13.36 -6.25 2.22
CA PHE A 39 -14.22 -5.66 1.20
C PHE A 39 -13.91 -6.20 -0.21
N VAL A 40 -12.63 -6.30 -0.59
CA VAL A 40 -12.22 -6.84 -1.90
C VAL A 40 -12.69 -8.28 -2.06
N GLU A 41 -12.56 -9.11 -1.03
CA GLU A 41 -13.06 -10.49 -1.01
C GLU A 41 -14.56 -10.56 -1.33
N LYS A 42 -15.36 -9.62 -0.79
CA LYS A 42 -16.83 -9.60 -0.97
C LYS A 42 -17.28 -8.95 -2.28
N SER A 43 -16.51 -7.99 -2.78
CA SER A 43 -16.89 -7.15 -3.92
C SER A 43 -16.24 -7.57 -5.25
N ASP A 44 -15.21 -8.42 -5.19
CA ASP A 44 -14.35 -8.80 -6.32
C ASP A 44 -13.64 -7.59 -6.98
N GLU A 45 -13.46 -6.47 -6.26
CA GLU A 45 -12.70 -5.30 -6.72
C GLU A 45 -11.18 -5.55 -6.68
N ARG A 46 -10.69 -6.46 -7.53
CA ARG A 46 -9.31 -6.99 -7.48
C ARG A 46 -8.25 -6.21 -8.25
N TYR A 47 -8.64 -5.17 -8.97
CA TYR A 47 -7.73 -4.36 -9.79
C TYR A 47 -6.75 -3.49 -8.97
N PHE A 48 -6.92 -3.39 -7.63
CA PHE A 48 -5.95 -2.79 -6.70
C PHE A 48 -5.26 -3.82 -5.80
N GLU A 49 -5.46 -5.12 -6.01
CA GLU A 49 -4.91 -6.16 -5.14
C GLU A 49 -3.38 -6.13 -5.07
N ALA A 50 -2.70 -5.75 -6.17
CA ALA A 50 -1.26 -5.54 -6.18
C ALA A 50 -0.81 -4.44 -5.20
N GLU A 51 -1.57 -3.35 -5.12
CA GLU A 51 -1.29 -2.23 -4.24
C GLU A 51 -1.58 -2.56 -2.77
N LEU A 52 -2.63 -3.33 -2.51
CA LEU A 52 -2.89 -3.84 -1.16
C LEU A 52 -1.77 -4.77 -0.68
N CYS A 53 -1.22 -5.61 -1.56
CA CYS A 53 -0.05 -6.43 -1.22
C CYS A 53 1.19 -5.57 -0.91
N ARG A 54 1.38 -4.45 -1.61
CA ARG A 54 2.45 -3.49 -1.28
C ARG A 54 2.24 -2.94 0.12
N LEU A 55 1.06 -2.40 0.42
CA LEU A 55 0.72 -1.81 1.70
C LEU A 55 0.86 -2.81 2.86
N GLU A 56 0.49 -4.07 2.66
CA GLU A 56 0.70 -5.14 3.66
C GLU A 56 2.18 -5.30 4.02
N GLY A 57 3.06 -5.31 3.03
CA GLY A 57 4.50 -5.42 3.27
C GLY A 57 5.05 -4.22 4.02
N GLU A 58 4.57 -3.02 3.70
CA GLU A 58 4.96 -1.78 4.38
C GLU A 58 4.51 -1.73 5.84
N ILE A 59 3.27 -2.15 6.12
CA ILE A 59 2.76 -2.29 7.49
C ILE A 59 3.58 -3.33 8.26
N ALA A 60 3.93 -4.45 7.64
CA ALA A 60 4.76 -5.48 8.27
C ALA A 60 6.15 -4.94 8.66
N LEU A 61 6.77 -4.10 7.82
CA LEU A 61 8.03 -3.44 8.15
C LEU A 61 7.86 -2.37 9.22
N ALA A 62 6.79 -1.59 9.18
CA ALA A 62 6.55 -0.49 10.11
C ALA A 62 6.19 -0.96 11.53
N ARG A 63 5.50 -2.10 11.67
CA ARG A 63 5.14 -2.69 12.98
C ARG A 63 6.30 -3.32 13.71
N ALA A 64 7.30 -3.77 12.97
CA ALA A 64 8.38 -4.56 13.53
C ALA A 64 9.61 -3.71 13.80
N ALA A 65 10.41 -4.13 14.79
CA ALA A 65 11.75 -3.59 14.91
C ALA A 65 12.51 -3.80 13.59
N PRO A 66 13.32 -2.82 13.13
CA PRO A 66 14.00 -2.88 11.84
C PRO A 66 14.81 -4.16 11.61
N THR A 67 15.24 -4.84 12.67
CA THR A 67 16.08 -6.06 12.67
C THR A 67 15.29 -7.37 12.69
N ALA A 68 13.96 -7.34 12.78
CA ALA A 68 13.14 -8.54 12.84
C ALA A 68 13.15 -9.27 11.49
N ALA A 69 13.90 -10.38 11.41
CA ALA A 69 14.03 -11.18 10.20
C ALA A 69 12.68 -11.70 9.68
N GLU A 70 11.78 -12.06 10.60
CA GLU A 70 10.43 -12.54 10.27
C GLU A 70 9.57 -11.47 9.59
N ALA A 71 9.64 -10.22 10.07
CA ALA A 71 8.90 -9.12 9.47
C ALA A 71 9.40 -8.79 8.07
N ARG A 72 10.73 -8.80 7.86
CA ARG A 72 11.34 -8.63 6.54
C ARG A 72 10.94 -9.76 5.59
N ALA A 73 10.90 -11.00 6.07
CA ALA A 73 10.47 -12.15 5.27
C ALA A 73 8.99 -12.03 4.86
N ARG A 74 8.12 -11.62 5.80
CA ARG A 74 6.70 -11.35 5.53
C ARG A 74 6.54 -10.25 4.50
N ALA A 75 7.21 -9.11 4.69
CA ALA A 75 7.16 -8.00 3.75
C ALA A 75 7.62 -8.41 2.35
N ALA A 76 8.75 -9.12 2.25
CA ALA A 76 9.26 -9.63 0.97
C ALA A 76 8.26 -10.59 0.29
N ALA A 77 7.53 -11.40 1.05
CA ALA A 77 6.48 -12.25 0.50
C ALA A 77 5.31 -11.42 -0.06
N SER A 78 4.82 -10.42 0.69
CA SER A 78 3.75 -9.54 0.23
C SER A 78 4.17 -8.74 -1.01
N PHE A 79 5.39 -8.22 -1.07
CA PHE A 79 5.91 -7.52 -2.25
C PHE A 79 6.02 -8.42 -3.48
N ARG A 80 6.49 -9.67 -3.33
CA ARG A 80 6.52 -10.62 -4.44
C ARG A 80 5.12 -10.90 -4.97
N LYS A 81 4.16 -11.15 -4.08
CA LYS A 81 2.75 -11.37 -4.45
C LYS A 81 2.18 -10.17 -5.21
N GLY A 82 2.42 -8.95 -4.70
CA GLY A 82 1.96 -7.72 -5.35
C GLY A 82 2.52 -7.55 -6.76
N ARG A 83 3.82 -7.84 -6.94
CA ARG A 83 4.47 -7.81 -8.26
C ARG A 83 3.85 -8.83 -9.21
N GLU A 84 3.68 -10.08 -8.79
CA GLU A 84 3.06 -11.13 -9.62
C GLU A 84 1.64 -10.76 -10.06
N ILE A 85 0.87 -10.12 -9.18
CA ILE A 85 -0.48 -9.65 -9.52
C ILE A 85 -0.42 -8.49 -10.53
N ALA A 86 0.46 -7.50 -10.32
CA ALA A 86 0.59 -6.38 -11.23
C ALA A 86 1.08 -6.81 -12.63
N GLU A 87 1.99 -7.78 -12.70
CA GLU A 87 2.42 -8.41 -13.95
C GLU A 87 1.24 -9.05 -14.69
N ARG A 88 0.43 -9.85 -13.98
CA ARG A 88 -0.79 -10.47 -14.55
C ARG A 88 -1.82 -9.44 -15.02
N GLN A 89 -1.92 -8.30 -14.32
CA GLN A 89 -2.88 -7.23 -14.63
C GLN A 89 -2.36 -6.26 -15.71
N GLY A 90 -1.10 -6.39 -16.16
CA GLY A 90 -0.47 -5.41 -17.06
C GLY A 90 -0.29 -4.02 -16.42
N ALA A 91 -0.32 -3.94 -15.09
CA ALA A 91 -0.40 -2.70 -14.31
C ALA A 91 0.98 -2.17 -13.84
N LEU A 92 2.06 -2.52 -14.54
CA LEU A 92 3.43 -2.16 -14.13
C LEU A 92 3.66 -0.64 -14.01
N GLY A 93 2.99 0.17 -14.84
CA GLY A 93 3.08 1.64 -14.77
C GLY A 93 2.42 2.25 -13.53
N LEU A 94 1.36 1.63 -13.00
CA LEU A 94 0.66 2.09 -11.79
C LEU A 94 1.52 1.87 -10.54
N LEU A 95 2.22 0.73 -10.49
CA LEU A 95 3.17 0.45 -9.41
C LEU A 95 4.26 1.53 -9.34
N THR A 96 4.93 1.81 -10.46
CA THR A 96 6.03 2.79 -10.50
C THR A 96 5.60 4.17 -9.99
N GLN A 97 4.42 4.66 -10.40
CA GLN A 97 3.93 5.97 -9.97
C GLN A 97 3.60 6.05 -8.47
N ILE A 98 3.11 4.96 -7.89
CA ILE A 98 2.80 4.92 -6.45
C ILE A 98 4.09 4.84 -5.62
N PHE A 99 5.06 4.03 -6.03
CA PHE A 99 6.37 3.95 -5.37
C PHE A 99 7.14 5.28 -5.44
N ASP A 100 7.07 5.99 -6.58
CA ASP A 100 7.78 7.27 -6.78
C ASP A 100 7.22 8.39 -5.87
N ARG A 101 5.91 8.37 -5.60
CA ARG A 101 5.27 9.29 -4.65
C ARG A 101 5.77 9.16 -3.22
N ARG A 102 6.33 8.00 -2.86
CA ARG A 102 6.92 7.75 -1.55
C ARG A 102 8.36 8.25 -1.46
N GLY A 103 9.16 8.08 -2.52
CA GLY A 103 10.53 8.62 -2.60
C GLY A 103 10.54 10.14 -2.42
N ALA A 104 9.61 10.84 -3.09
CA ALA A 104 9.48 12.29 -2.98
C ALA A 104 9.03 12.80 -1.58
N ARG A 105 8.47 11.95 -0.72
CA ARG A 105 8.08 12.31 0.66
C ARG A 105 9.16 12.02 1.69
N VAL A 106 9.97 10.98 1.49
CA VAL A 106 11.14 10.71 2.33
C VAL A 106 12.17 11.84 2.18
N ASP A 107 12.42 12.30 0.95
CA ASP A 107 13.28 13.47 0.70
C ASP A 107 12.74 14.78 1.33
N ALA A 108 11.43 14.91 1.50
CA ALA A 108 10.83 16.06 2.15
C ALA A 108 10.90 15.99 3.70
N GLY A 109 10.92 14.77 4.25
CA GLY A 109 11.10 14.53 5.69
C GLY A 109 12.55 14.73 6.13
N ASP A 110 13.51 14.26 5.34
CA ASP A 110 14.94 14.43 5.62
C ASP A 110 15.39 15.90 5.54
N ALA A 111 14.68 16.74 4.77
CA ALA A 111 14.92 18.18 4.70
C ALA A 111 14.39 18.96 5.93
N GLN A 112 13.61 18.34 6.82
CA GLN A 112 13.08 18.97 8.03
C GLN A 112 13.85 18.61 9.32
N GLU A 113 14.79 17.67 9.29
CA GLU A 113 15.63 17.32 10.46
C GLU A 113 16.96 18.13 10.53
N GLU A 114 17.32 18.93 9.52
CA GLU A 114 18.54 19.77 9.52
C GLU A 114 18.31 21.26 9.88
N ARG A 115 17.32 21.61 10.72
CA ARG A 115 17.09 23.01 11.13
C ARG A 115 17.15 23.29 12.63
#